data_AF-A0A091C0G9-F1
#
_entry.id   AF-A0A091C0G9-F1
#
_cell.length_a   1.000
_cell.length_b   1.000
_cell.length_c   1.000
_cell.angle_alpha   90.00
_cell.angle_beta   90.00
_cell.angle_gamma   90.00
#
_symmetry.space_group_name_H-M   'P 1'
#
loop_
_entity.id
_entity.type
_entity.pdbx_description
1 polymer ?
#
loop_
_entity_poly.entity_id
_entity_poly.type
_entity_poly.pdbx_seq_one_letter_code
_entity_poly.pdbx_strand_id
1 'polypeptide(L)'
;MHYAATLAGMSFANAFLGINHSIAHKIGGEFGLPHGLAISIAMNPVIRFNAATGNVKRTPFPRYEVYRGQKDYAEIARYLGLQGTTDSELVESLCAKIDALMKAVEVEPTLSANGVTKKHFNESLDKLVDLVYNDQCTSANPRQPYLEELRQLLIGQF
;
A
#
# COMPACT_ATOMS: atom_id res chain seq x y z
N MET A 1 -0.31 17.80 -12.88
CA MET A 1 0.28 17.09 -11.72
C MET A 1 0.24 17.91 -10.43
N HIS A 2 0.71 19.16 -10.40
CA HIS A 2 0.79 19.94 -9.15
C HIS A 2 -0.56 20.09 -8.41
N TYR A 3 -1.62 20.53 -9.08
CA TYR A 3 -2.96 20.65 -8.46
C TYR A 3 -3.50 19.31 -7.94
N ALA A 4 -3.34 18.23 -8.71
CA ALA A 4 -3.81 16.91 -8.30
C ALA A 4 -3.10 16.42 -7.02
N ALA A 5 -1.78 16.64 -6.92
CA ALA A 5 -1.02 16.32 -5.72
C ALA A 5 -1.50 17.14 -4.50
N THR A 6 -1.80 18.43 -4.68
CA THR A 6 -2.37 19.27 -3.61
C THR A 6 -3.77 18.80 -3.20
N LEU A 7 -4.62 18.42 -4.14
CA LEU A 7 -5.95 17.86 -3.85
C LEU A 7 -5.86 16.54 -3.09
N ALA A 8 -4.91 15.67 -3.42
CA ALA A 8 -4.61 14.48 -2.62
C ALA A 8 -4.19 14.86 -1.20
N GLY A 9 -3.38 15.91 -1.05
CA GLY A 9 -3.04 16.53 0.23
C GLY A 9 -4.26 16.93 1.06
N MET A 10 -5.24 17.59 0.45
CA MET A 10 -6.49 17.94 1.14
C MET A 10 -7.28 16.72 1.59
N SER A 11 -7.22 15.61 0.85
CA SER A 11 -7.85 14.34 1.24
C SER A 11 -7.13 13.71 2.44
N PHE A 12 -5.84 13.38 2.31
CA PHE A 12 -5.13 12.66 3.38
C PHE A 12 -4.85 13.53 4.61
N ALA A 13 -4.88 14.86 4.50
CA ALA A 13 -4.81 15.74 5.68
C ALA A 13 -5.99 15.53 6.64
N ASN A 14 -7.11 14.98 6.16
CA ASN A 14 -8.31 14.72 6.97
C ASN A 14 -8.58 13.22 7.13
N ALA A 15 -8.29 12.41 6.11
CA ALA A 15 -8.52 10.97 6.11
C ALA A 15 -7.32 10.16 6.61
N PHE A 16 -6.19 10.82 6.89
CA PHE A 16 -4.89 10.19 7.11
C PHE A 16 -4.49 9.31 5.93
N LEU A 17 -3.68 8.28 6.20
CA LEU A 17 -3.05 7.42 5.21
C LEU A 17 -3.35 5.95 5.56
N GLY A 18 -2.37 5.06 5.37
CA GLY A 18 -2.49 3.65 5.70
C GLY A 18 -1.14 2.96 5.66
N ILE A 19 -1.15 1.63 5.68
CA ILE A 19 0.08 0.84 5.82
C ILE A 19 1.05 0.97 4.64
N ASN A 20 0.60 1.43 3.46
CA ASN A 20 1.51 1.74 2.36
C ASN A 20 2.55 2.78 2.80
N HIS A 21 2.11 3.90 3.39
CA HIS A 21 3.02 4.92 3.89
C HIS A 21 3.85 4.42 5.08
N SER A 22 3.24 3.64 5.99
CA SER A 22 3.98 3.02 7.10
C SER A 22 5.16 2.19 6.59
N ILE A 23 4.92 1.32 5.61
CA ILE A 23 5.96 0.52 4.94
C ILE A 23 6.97 1.45 4.29
N ALA A 24 6.51 2.39 3.45
CA ALA A 24 7.36 3.28 2.68
C ALA A 24 8.31 4.12 3.55
N HIS A 25 7.83 4.62 4.70
CA HIS A 25 8.68 5.34 5.67
C HIS A 25 9.83 4.48 6.17
N LYS A 26 9.57 3.21 6.50
CA LYS A 26 10.59 2.35 7.14
C LYS A 26 11.55 1.77 6.11
N ILE A 27 11.07 1.31 4.97
CA ILE A 27 11.98 0.84 3.90
C ILE A 27 12.77 2.01 3.30
N GLY A 28 12.16 3.19 3.17
CA GLY A 28 12.84 4.39 2.68
C GLY A 28 13.94 4.85 3.64
N GLY A 29 13.65 4.88 4.95
CA GLY A 29 14.63 5.24 5.97
C GLY A 29 15.75 4.21 6.14
N GLU A 30 15.44 2.91 6.06
CA GLU A 30 16.41 1.82 6.24
C GLU A 30 17.33 1.64 5.03
N PHE A 31 16.80 1.80 3.81
CA PHE A 31 17.54 1.52 2.57
C PHE A 31 17.89 2.77 1.75
N GLY A 32 17.54 3.97 2.22
CA GLY A 32 17.84 5.23 1.53
C GLY A 32 17.03 5.45 0.25
N LEU A 33 15.83 4.86 0.15
CA LEU A 33 14.99 4.96 -1.04
C LEU A 33 14.17 6.27 -1.04
N PRO A 34 14.05 6.96 -2.18
CA PRO A 34 13.11 8.07 -2.34
C PRO A 34 11.68 7.66 -1.95
N HIS A 35 10.96 8.54 -1.26
CA HIS A 35 9.66 8.22 -0.68
C HIS A 35 8.62 7.74 -1.72
N GLY A 36 8.53 8.41 -2.87
CA GLY A 36 7.61 8.02 -3.94
C GLY A 36 7.91 6.62 -4.51
N LEU A 37 9.18 6.26 -4.64
CA LEU A 37 9.61 4.92 -5.07
C LEU A 37 9.23 3.86 -4.03
N ALA A 38 9.46 4.14 -2.75
CA ALA A 38 9.08 3.23 -1.66
C ALA A 38 7.55 3.01 -1.60
N ILE A 39 6.74 4.05 -1.86
CA ILE A 39 5.28 3.93 -2.03
C ILE A 39 4.94 3.02 -3.21
N SER A 40 5.64 3.18 -4.34
CA SER A 40 5.41 2.38 -5.54
C SER A 40 5.67 0.89 -5.30
N ILE A 41 6.79 0.56 -4.63
CA ILE A 41 7.16 -0.82 -4.26
C ILE A 41 6.06 -1.49 -3.41
N ALA A 42 5.47 -0.76 -2.47
CA ALA A 42 4.45 -1.30 -1.57
C ALA A 42 3.02 -1.32 -2.16
N MET A 43 2.76 -0.61 -3.26
CA MET A 43 1.41 -0.23 -3.71
C MET A 43 0.49 -1.42 -3.96
N ASN A 44 0.83 -2.27 -4.93
CA ASN A 44 -0.05 -3.36 -5.34
C ASN A 44 -0.23 -4.44 -4.26
N PRO A 45 0.81 -4.87 -3.54
CA PRO A 45 0.63 -5.78 -2.40
C PRO A 45 -0.31 -5.22 -1.33
N VAL A 46 -0.20 -3.91 -1.00
CA VAL A 46 -1.07 -3.28 0.00
C VAL A 46 -2.51 -3.11 -0.51
N ILE A 47 -2.72 -2.79 -1.78
CA ILE A 47 -4.06 -2.77 -2.38
C ILE A 47 -4.73 -4.13 -2.23
N ARG A 48 -4.05 -5.21 -2.62
CA ARG A 48 -4.59 -6.58 -2.51
C ARG A 48 -4.83 -6.99 -1.06
N PHE A 49 -3.93 -6.63 -0.14
CA PHE A 49 -4.12 -6.87 1.29
C PHE A 49 -5.38 -6.19 1.85
N ASN A 50 -5.59 -4.92 1.50
CA ASN A 50 -6.77 -4.15 1.91
C ASN A 50 -8.03 -4.53 1.10
N ALA A 51 -7.90 -5.11 -0.09
CA ALA A 51 -9.04 -5.58 -0.88
C ALA A 51 -9.55 -6.98 -0.47
N ALA A 52 -8.89 -7.65 0.48
CA ALA A 52 -9.32 -8.95 0.97
C ALA A 52 -10.74 -8.90 1.55
N THR A 53 -11.56 -9.91 1.25
CA THR A 53 -12.93 -10.06 1.75
C THR A 53 -13.01 -11.11 2.87
N GLY A 54 -14.17 -11.19 3.53
CA GLY A 54 -14.40 -12.16 4.60
C GLY A 54 -13.95 -11.66 5.97
N ASN A 55 -13.36 -12.56 6.77
CA ASN A 55 -12.98 -12.25 8.15
C ASN A 55 -11.61 -11.58 8.21
N VAL A 56 -11.60 -10.26 8.06
CA VAL A 56 -10.41 -9.42 8.24
C VAL A 56 -10.44 -8.74 9.61
N LYS A 57 -9.28 -8.60 10.25
CA LYS A 57 -9.15 -7.80 11.47
C LYS A 57 -9.35 -6.33 11.13
N ARG A 58 -10.47 -5.74 11.58
CA ARG A 58 -10.82 -4.35 11.28
C ARG A 58 -10.16 -3.41 12.28
N THR A 59 -9.74 -2.26 11.79
CA THR A 59 -9.31 -1.17 12.67
C THR A 59 -10.54 -0.57 13.38
N PRO A 60 -10.51 -0.43 14.73
CA PRO A 60 -11.64 0.11 15.47
C PRO A 60 -11.71 1.64 15.31
N PHE A 61 -12.34 2.11 14.24
CA PHE A 61 -12.57 3.53 13.98
C PHE A 61 -14.07 3.83 13.92
N PRO A 62 -14.56 4.96 14.50
CA PRO A 62 -15.95 5.36 14.35
C PRO A 62 -16.36 5.44 12.88
N ARG A 63 -17.56 4.96 12.55
CA ARG A 63 -18.10 4.88 11.17
C ARG A 63 -17.43 3.88 10.23
N TYR A 64 -16.67 2.92 10.76
CA TYR A 64 -16.26 1.71 10.03
C TYR A 64 -17.21 0.55 10.36
N GLU A 65 -18.53 0.73 10.15
CA GLU A 65 -19.55 -0.28 10.51
C GLU A 65 -19.36 -1.59 9.71
N VAL A 66 -18.98 -1.45 8.44
CA VAL A 66 -18.74 -2.55 7.52
C VAL A 66 -17.37 -2.43 6.89
N TYR A 67 -16.72 -3.58 6.69
CA TYR A 67 -15.47 -3.61 5.93
C TYR A 67 -15.77 -3.43 4.45
N ARG A 68 -15.10 -2.47 3.82
CA ARG A 68 -15.43 -2.00 2.47
C ARG A 68 -14.22 -1.88 1.53
N GLY A 69 -13.04 -2.35 1.96
CA GLY A 69 -11.79 -2.19 1.20
C GLY A 69 -11.84 -2.64 -0.25
N GLN A 70 -12.42 -3.82 -0.55
CA GLN A 70 -12.56 -4.29 -1.94
C GLN A 70 -13.45 -3.36 -2.76
N LYS A 71 -14.61 -2.99 -2.20
CA LYS A 71 -15.59 -2.13 -2.85
C LYS A 71 -15.03 -0.74 -3.10
N ASP A 72 -14.33 -0.15 -2.13
CA ASP A 72 -13.79 1.20 -2.25
C ASP A 72 -12.68 1.26 -3.33
N TYR A 73 -11.82 0.25 -3.44
CA TYR A 73 -10.87 0.17 -4.57
C TYR A 73 -11.56 -0.08 -5.91
N ALA A 74 -12.62 -0.90 -5.94
CA ALA A 74 -13.41 -1.11 -7.15
C ALA A 74 -14.12 0.19 -7.59
N GLU A 75 -14.59 1.02 -6.66
CA GLU A 75 -15.15 2.35 -6.95
C GLU A 75 -14.12 3.28 -7.60
N ILE A 76 -12.86 3.26 -7.14
CA ILE A 76 -11.75 3.99 -7.80
C ILE A 76 -11.57 3.49 -9.24
N ALA A 77 -11.56 2.17 -9.46
CA ALA A 77 -11.41 1.58 -10.78
C ALA A 77 -12.56 1.98 -11.72
N ARG A 78 -13.82 1.95 -11.23
CA ARG A 78 -15.01 2.40 -11.99
C ARG A 78 -14.92 3.89 -12.33
N TYR A 79 -14.51 4.73 -11.40
CA TYR A 79 -14.34 6.17 -11.62
C TYR A 79 -13.30 6.46 -12.71
N LEU A 80 -12.24 5.67 -12.77
CA LEU A 80 -11.20 5.74 -13.81
C LEU A 80 -11.62 5.12 -15.16
N GLY A 81 -12.82 4.52 -15.25
CA GLY A 81 -13.31 3.86 -16.47
C GLY A 81 -12.61 2.52 -16.76
N LEU A 82 -12.04 1.87 -15.75
CA LEU A 82 -11.40 0.56 -15.91
C LEU A 82 -12.46 -0.54 -16.07
N GLN A 83 -12.09 -1.59 -16.80
CA GLN A 83 -13.00 -2.70 -17.12
C GLN A 83 -13.01 -3.74 -16.00
N GLY A 84 -14.15 -4.41 -15.81
CA GLY A 84 -14.31 -5.49 -14.83
C GLY A 84 -15.78 -5.67 -14.46
N THR A 85 -16.19 -6.92 -14.28
CA THR A 85 -17.58 -7.29 -13.96
C THR A 85 -17.81 -7.42 -12.46
N THR A 86 -16.78 -7.84 -11.72
CA THR A 86 -16.80 -7.98 -10.26
C THR A 86 -15.87 -6.96 -9.59
N ASP A 87 -16.10 -6.67 -8.31
CA ASP A 87 -15.22 -5.77 -7.56
C ASP A 87 -13.79 -6.34 -7.47
N SER A 88 -13.62 -7.67 -7.42
CA SER A 88 -12.31 -8.31 -7.45
C SER A 88 -11.58 -8.08 -8.78
N GLU A 89 -12.27 -8.20 -9.91
CA GLU A 89 -11.68 -7.94 -11.24
C GLU A 89 -11.29 -6.46 -11.41
N LEU A 90 -12.07 -5.56 -10.80
CA LEU A 90 -11.79 -4.12 -10.83
C LEU A 90 -10.59 -3.74 -9.96
N VAL A 91 -10.42 -4.39 -8.81
CA VAL A 91 -9.19 -4.26 -8.00
C VAL A 91 -7.97 -4.67 -8.80
N GLU A 92 -8.01 -5.82 -9.47
CA GLU A 92 -6.87 -6.26 -10.30
C GLU A 92 -6.64 -5.36 -11.51
N SER A 93 -7.71 -4.82 -12.11
CA SER A 93 -7.58 -3.84 -13.20
C SER A 93 -6.96 -2.53 -12.73
N LEU A 94 -7.25 -2.10 -11.49
CA LEU A 94 -6.58 -0.96 -10.86
C LEU A 94 -5.08 -1.25 -10.64
N CYS A 95 -4.72 -2.41 -10.08
CA CYS A 95 -3.33 -2.82 -9.91
C CYS A 95 -2.58 -2.85 -11.25
N ALA A 96 -3.19 -3.41 -12.30
CA ALA A 96 -2.61 -3.45 -13.64
C ALA A 96 -2.44 -2.04 -14.25
N LYS A 97 -3.38 -1.12 -14.01
CA LYS A 97 -3.26 0.27 -14.44
C LYS A 97 -2.11 0.98 -13.73
N ILE A 98 -1.91 0.70 -12.45
CA ILE A 98 -0.79 1.20 -11.64
C ILE A 98 0.54 0.64 -12.16
N ASP A 99 0.63 -0.67 -12.44
CA ASP A 99 1.83 -1.30 -13.02
C ASP A 99 2.17 -0.69 -14.38
N ALA A 100 1.17 -0.47 -15.24
CA ALA A 100 1.35 0.18 -16.54
C ALA A 100 1.86 1.63 -16.38
N LEU A 101 1.37 2.35 -15.37
CA LEU A 101 1.87 3.69 -15.05
C LEU A 101 3.33 3.66 -14.59
N MET A 102 3.67 2.77 -13.65
CA MET A 102 5.05 2.60 -13.16
C MET A 102 6.01 2.31 -14.30
N LYS A 103 5.64 1.38 -15.20
CA LYS A 103 6.43 1.07 -16.40
C LYS A 103 6.58 2.28 -17.33
N ALA A 104 5.51 3.05 -17.53
CA ALA A 104 5.53 4.24 -18.40
C ALA A 104 6.41 5.38 -17.84
N VAL A 105 6.67 5.39 -16.54
CA VAL A 105 7.59 6.33 -15.89
C VAL A 105 8.90 5.67 -15.45
N GLU A 106 9.22 4.50 -16.01
CA GLU A 106 10.49 3.79 -15.82
C GLU A 106 10.78 3.41 -14.36
N VAL A 107 9.74 3.13 -13.59
CA VAL A 107 9.84 2.61 -12.21
C VAL A 107 9.74 1.09 -12.23
N GLU A 108 10.78 0.42 -11.75
CA GLU A 108 10.76 -1.03 -11.45
C GLU A 108 10.53 -1.24 -9.94
N PRO A 109 9.32 -1.63 -9.50
CA PRO A 109 8.88 -1.50 -8.11
C PRO A 109 9.27 -2.72 -7.25
N THR A 110 10.55 -3.09 -7.24
CA THR A 110 11.09 -4.10 -6.30
C THR A 110 12.26 -3.55 -5.51
N LEU A 111 12.47 -4.07 -4.30
CA LEU A 111 13.64 -3.68 -3.50
C LEU A 111 14.95 -4.05 -4.21
N SER A 112 14.98 -5.22 -4.86
CA SER A 112 16.14 -5.75 -5.56
C SER A 112 16.56 -4.90 -6.77
N ALA A 113 15.61 -4.39 -7.55
CA ALA A 113 15.89 -3.48 -8.67
C ALA A 113 16.44 -2.12 -8.22
N ASN A 114 16.21 -1.75 -6.96
CA ASN A 114 16.58 -0.45 -6.41
C ASN A 114 17.75 -0.52 -5.40
N GLY A 115 18.64 -1.49 -5.59
CA GLY A 115 19.94 -1.55 -4.88
C GLY A 115 19.89 -2.21 -3.49
N VAL A 116 18.75 -2.74 -3.06
CA VAL A 116 18.63 -3.44 -1.77
C VAL A 116 19.08 -4.89 -1.92
N THR A 117 20.08 -5.29 -1.14
CA THR A 117 20.54 -6.69 -1.13
C THR A 117 19.63 -7.56 -0.27
N LYS A 118 19.47 -8.84 -0.63
CA LYS A 118 18.68 -9.79 0.18
C LYS A 118 19.23 -9.94 1.60
N LYS A 119 20.56 -9.86 1.75
CA LYS A 119 21.23 -9.92 3.05
C LYS A 119 20.80 -8.76 3.97
N HIS A 120 20.96 -7.52 3.51
CA HIS A 120 20.56 -6.33 4.29
C HIS A 120 19.06 -6.35 4.58
N PHE A 121 18.23 -6.73 3.60
CA PHE A 121 16.79 -6.90 3.81
C PHE A 121 16.48 -7.89 4.94
N ASN A 122 17.07 -9.09 4.91
CA ASN A 122 16.82 -10.12 5.91
C ASN A 122 17.29 -9.69 7.31
N GLU A 123 18.44 -9.00 7.41
CA GLU A 123 18.98 -8.49 8.67
C GLU A 123 18.08 -7.39 9.29
N SER A 124 17.39 -6.61 8.46
CA SER A 124 16.52 -5.52 8.91
C SER A 124 15.04 -5.92 9.09
N LEU A 125 14.62 -7.10 8.60
CA LEU A 125 13.21 -7.48 8.51
C LEU A 125 12.45 -7.42 9.84
N ASP A 126 12.99 -7.99 10.91
CA ASP A 126 12.32 -8.03 12.22
C ASP A 126 12.08 -6.63 12.77
N LYS A 127 13.11 -5.78 12.71
CA LYS A 127 13.03 -4.37 13.09
C LYS A 127 12.00 -3.62 12.22
N LEU A 128 11.98 -3.87 10.91
CA LEU A 128 11.04 -3.22 10.00
C LEU A 128 9.58 -3.56 10.33
N VAL A 129 9.27 -4.83 10.63
CA VAL A 129 7.91 -5.27 11.00
C VAL A 129 7.41 -4.47 12.21
N ASP A 130 8.21 -4.35 13.26
CA ASP A 130 7.85 -3.61 14.47
C ASP A 130 7.68 -2.11 14.19
N LEU A 131 8.60 -1.52 13.42
CA LEU A 131 8.53 -0.10 13.08
C LEU A 131 7.34 0.24 12.20
N VAL A 132 6.98 -0.63 11.25
CA VAL A 132 5.81 -0.44 10.38
C VAL A 132 4.53 -0.53 11.19
N TYR A 133 4.42 -1.49 12.11
CA TYR A 133 3.25 -1.62 12.98
C TYR A 133 3.06 -0.38 13.88
N ASN A 134 4.16 0.17 14.40
CA ASN A 134 4.16 1.32 15.30
C ASN A 134 4.09 2.69 14.58
N ASP A 135 4.06 2.72 13.24
CA ASP A 135 3.89 3.97 12.50
C ASP A 135 2.47 4.52 12.66
N GLN A 136 2.35 5.82 12.88
CA GLN A 136 1.06 6.50 13.05
C GLN A 136 0.11 6.24 11.87
N CYS A 137 0.61 6.10 10.65
CA CYS A 137 -0.21 5.86 9.45
C CYS A 137 -0.96 4.53 9.51
N THR A 138 -0.43 3.53 10.23
CA THR A 138 -1.05 2.20 10.36
C THR A 138 -2.40 2.27 11.08
N SER A 139 -2.56 3.22 12.01
CA SER A 139 -3.78 3.38 12.82
C SER A 139 -5.03 3.75 12.02
N ALA A 140 -4.89 4.28 10.81
CA ALA A 140 -6.00 4.66 9.94
C ALA A 140 -6.30 3.61 8.84
N ASN A 141 -5.43 2.60 8.68
CA ASN A 141 -5.60 1.59 7.64
C ASN A 141 -6.89 0.78 7.89
N PRO A 142 -7.72 0.45 6.88
CA PRO A 142 -9.02 -0.19 7.11
C PRO A 142 -8.91 -1.59 7.71
N ARG A 143 -7.87 -2.34 7.34
CA ARG A 143 -7.51 -3.64 7.91
C ARG A 143 -6.36 -3.43 8.88
N GLN A 144 -6.59 -3.73 10.15
CA GLN A 144 -5.51 -3.71 11.14
C GLN A 144 -4.60 -4.92 10.87
N PRO A 145 -3.33 -4.73 10.51
CA PRO A 145 -2.47 -5.84 10.17
C PRO A 145 -2.01 -6.60 11.42
N TYR A 146 -1.81 -7.92 11.27
CA TYR A 146 -0.98 -8.69 12.18
C TYR A 146 0.51 -8.52 11.82
N LEU A 147 1.42 -8.70 12.79
CA LEU A 147 2.87 -8.60 12.54
C LEU A 147 3.33 -9.57 11.45
N GLU A 148 2.76 -10.79 11.43
CA GLU A 148 3.10 -11.78 10.40
C GLU A 148 2.62 -11.35 9.01
N GLU A 149 1.48 -10.67 8.89
CA GLU A 149 1.02 -10.14 7.61
C GLU A 149 1.92 -9.01 7.10
N LEU A 150 2.41 -8.15 7.99
CA LEU A 150 3.41 -7.14 7.64
C LEU A 150 4.72 -7.78 7.19
N ARG A 151 5.15 -8.85 7.86
CA ARG A 151 6.33 -9.63 7.45
C ARG A 151 6.16 -10.17 6.03
N GLN A 152 5.01 -10.78 5.72
CA GLN A 152 4.74 -11.30 4.38
C GLN A 152 4.66 -10.18 3.33
N LEU A 153 4.05 -9.03 3.68
CA LEU A 153 4.02 -7.86 2.80
C LEU A 153 5.43 -7.31 2.51
N LEU A 154 6.32 -7.30 3.50
CA LEU A 154 7.72 -6.88 3.32
C LEU A 154 8.50 -7.90 2.48
N ILE A 155 8.31 -9.19 2.71
CA ILE A 155 8.96 -10.26 1.92
C ILE A 155 8.52 -10.17 0.46
N GLY A 156 7.25 -9.89 0.19
CA GLY A 156 6.69 -9.77 -1.16
C GLY A 156 7.13 -8.54 -1.95
N GLN A 157 7.88 -7.61 -1.34
CA GLN A 157 8.46 -6.44 -2.02
C GLN A 157 9.83 -6.73 -2.66
N PHE A 158 10.40 -7.90 -2.37
CA PHE A 158 11.70 -8.30 -2.87
C PHE A 158 11.60 -9.08 -4.19
#